data_AF-K6WKV5-F1
#
_entry.id   AF-K6WKV5-F1
#
_cell.length_a   1.000
_cell.length_b   1.000
_cell.length_c   1.000
_cell.angle_alpha   90.00
_cell.angle_beta   90.00
_cell.angle_gamma   90.00
#
_symmetry.space_group_name_H-M   'P 1'
#
loop_
_entity.id
_entity.type
_entity.pdbx_description
1 polymer ?
#
loop_
_entity_poly.entity_id
_entity_poly.type
_entity_poly.pdbx_seq_one_letter_code
_entity_poly.pdbx_strand_id
1 'polypeptide(L)'
;MGEALAAMRGHAPLVQCLTNVVVAQWTANVLLAVGASPSMVDNPEEAGPFAAVADGVLVNLGTPQEATVAAMHGAVSAAAAAGTPWVLDPVGVGGLAWRSRVVVDLLAHASPALAHASPALVRGNPSEILASPVGAAVGGVRRASTPPRMPSTPAGRWPGSTAPSSRSPGRSTTSPTAPGWCGWPTAIDG
;
A
#
# COMPACT_ATOMS: atom_id res chain seq x y z
N MET A 1 -1.04 -8.73 20.99
CA MET A 1 -0.59 -7.60 20.15
C MET A 1 0.89 -7.28 20.38
N GLY A 2 1.34 -7.08 21.63
CA GLY A 2 2.75 -6.75 21.93
C GLY A 2 3.77 -7.78 21.43
N GLU A 3 3.52 -9.07 21.64
CA GLU A 3 4.43 -10.16 21.21
C GLU A 3 4.57 -10.25 19.68
N ALA A 4 3.45 -10.21 18.95
CA ALA A 4 3.47 -10.24 17.48
C ALA A 4 4.21 -9.04 16.88
N LEU A 5 4.02 -7.85 17.46
CA LEU A 5 4.74 -6.64 17.04
C LEU A 5 6.24 -6.74 17.34
N ALA A 6 6.62 -7.29 18.49
CA ALA A 6 8.02 -7.52 18.86
C ALA A 6 8.69 -8.55 17.94
N ALA A 7 7.99 -9.66 17.62
CA ALA A 7 8.47 -10.66 16.69
C ALA A 7 8.68 -10.09 15.28
N MET A 8 7.72 -9.33 14.77
CA MET A 8 7.84 -8.68 13.46
C MET A 8 9.00 -7.68 13.42
N ARG A 9 9.20 -6.89 14.47
CA ARG A 9 10.36 -5.98 14.58
C ARG A 9 11.70 -6.71 14.67
N GLY A 10 11.74 -7.87 15.33
CA GLY A 10 12.94 -8.70 15.41
C GLY A 10 13.31 -9.36 14.08
N HIS A 11 12.31 -9.71 13.27
CA HIS A 11 12.50 -10.29 11.93
C HIS A 11 12.75 -9.24 10.84
N ALA A 12 12.18 -8.04 10.99
CA ALA A 12 12.24 -6.94 10.03
C ALA A 12 11.85 -7.34 8.58
N PRO A 13 10.63 -7.87 8.38
CA PRO A 13 10.25 -8.55 7.15
C PRO A 13 10.42 -7.68 5.91
N LEU A 14 10.96 -8.27 4.84
CA LEU A 14 10.98 -7.70 3.50
C LEU A 14 9.61 -7.83 2.84
N VAL A 15 8.95 -6.69 2.60
CA VAL A 15 7.60 -6.65 2.03
C VAL A 15 7.64 -6.05 0.63
N GLN A 16 7.34 -6.86 -0.38
CA GLN A 16 7.09 -6.34 -1.73
C GLN A 16 5.76 -5.59 -1.76
N CYS A 17 5.78 -4.35 -2.24
CA CYS A 17 4.64 -3.47 -2.29
C CYS A 17 4.25 -3.16 -3.75
N LEU A 18 3.35 -3.96 -4.31
CA LEU A 18 2.67 -3.68 -5.57
C LEU A 18 1.44 -2.82 -5.27
N THR A 19 1.70 -1.53 -5.01
CA THR A 19 0.69 -0.60 -4.51
C THR A 19 0.42 0.55 -5.46
N ASN A 20 -0.61 1.33 -5.16
CA ASN A 20 -0.99 2.47 -5.97
C ASN A 20 -0.06 3.68 -5.73
N VAL A 21 0.09 4.51 -6.77
CA VAL A 21 1.03 5.66 -6.75
C VAL A 21 0.66 6.70 -5.69
N VAL A 22 -0.62 6.79 -5.30
CA VAL A 22 -1.10 7.77 -4.31
C VAL A 22 -0.61 7.43 -2.91
N VAL A 23 -0.43 6.15 -2.59
CA VAL A 23 -0.04 5.70 -1.23
C VAL A 23 1.35 5.10 -1.15
N ALA A 24 2.08 4.95 -2.26
CA ALA A 24 3.38 4.25 -2.28
C ALA A 24 4.35 4.78 -1.20
N GLN A 25 4.62 6.07 -1.17
CA GLN A 25 5.51 6.68 -0.17
C GLN A 25 4.98 6.50 1.26
N TRP A 26 3.66 6.63 1.46
CA TRP A 26 3.04 6.46 2.77
C TRP A 26 3.19 5.01 3.27
N THR A 27 2.90 4.04 2.40
CA THR A 27 3.09 2.61 2.68
C THR A 27 4.54 2.32 3.06
N ALA A 28 5.52 2.86 2.33
CA ALA A 28 6.94 2.70 2.68
C ALA A 28 7.23 3.24 4.09
N ASN A 29 6.84 4.48 4.36
CA ASN A 29 7.12 5.13 5.63
C ASN A 29 6.45 4.43 6.81
N VAL A 30 5.22 3.92 6.63
CA VAL A 30 4.53 3.16 7.67
C VAL A 30 5.24 1.83 7.93
N LEU A 31 5.64 1.10 6.89
CA LEU A 31 6.37 -0.16 7.03
C LEU A 31 7.72 0.06 7.75
N LEU A 32 8.47 1.09 7.35
CA LEU A 32 9.70 1.49 8.03
C LEU A 32 9.46 1.86 9.51
N ALA A 33 8.42 2.65 9.79
CA ALA A 33 8.10 3.08 11.15
C ALA A 33 7.71 1.92 12.08
N VAL A 34 7.11 0.85 11.54
CA VAL A 34 6.81 -0.34 12.34
C VAL A 34 7.99 -1.29 12.48
N GLY A 35 9.05 -1.14 11.67
CA GLY A 35 10.28 -1.94 11.70
C GLY A 35 10.38 -2.99 10.60
N ALA A 36 9.57 -2.89 9.54
CA ALA A 36 9.65 -3.73 8.35
C ALA A 36 10.47 -3.05 7.23
N SER A 37 10.80 -3.82 6.19
CA SER A 37 11.60 -3.39 5.04
C SER A 37 10.74 -3.35 3.77
N PRO A 38 10.21 -2.19 3.36
CA PRO A 38 9.40 -2.10 2.13
C PRO A 38 10.25 -2.10 0.86
N SER A 39 9.74 -2.69 -0.22
CA SER A 39 10.32 -2.56 -1.57
C SER A 39 9.23 -2.48 -2.64
N MET A 40 9.31 -1.47 -3.51
CA MET A 40 8.32 -1.20 -4.57
C MET A 40 8.83 -1.75 -5.90
N VAL A 41 8.91 -3.07 -6.02
CA VAL A 41 9.29 -3.75 -7.27
C VAL A 41 8.03 -4.10 -8.05
N ASP A 42 7.65 -3.20 -8.95
CA ASP A 42 6.44 -3.30 -9.80
C ASP A 42 6.75 -3.42 -11.31
N ASN A 43 8.02 -3.66 -11.65
CA ASN A 43 8.42 -4.04 -13.00
C ASN A 43 7.99 -5.50 -13.28
N PRO A 44 7.30 -5.79 -14.40
CA PRO A 44 6.86 -7.14 -14.75
C PRO A 44 7.95 -8.21 -14.79
N GLU A 45 9.18 -7.86 -15.15
CA GLU A 45 10.31 -8.78 -15.27
C GLU A 45 10.93 -9.11 -13.90
N GLU A 46 10.84 -8.19 -12.94
CA GLU A 46 11.48 -8.29 -11.63
C GLU A 46 10.51 -8.68 -10.52
N ALA A 47 9.23 -8.37 -10.67
CA ALA A 47 8.23 -8.52 -9.61
C ALA A 47 8.05 -9.98 -9.18
N GLY A 48 8.08 -10.93 -10.12
CA GLY A 48 8.01 -12.36 -9.83
C GLY A 48 9.22 -12.86 -9.02
N PRO A 49 10.46 -12.74 -9.55
CA PRO A 49 11.67 -13.12 -8.82
C PRO A 49 11.78 -12.48 -7.44
N PHE A 50 11.39 -11.21 -7.30
CA PHE A 50 11.39 -10.52 -6.02
C PHE A 50 10.36 -11.09 -5.04
N ALA A 51 9.15 -11.43 -5.51
CA ALA A 51 8.10 -12.03 -4.68
C ALA A 51 8.52 -13.36 -4.05
N ALA A 52 9.33 -14.14 -4.78
CA ALA A 52 9.80 -15.45 -4.32
C ALA A 52 10.80 -15.37 -3.15
N VAL A 53 11.44 -14.23 -2.94
CA VAL A 53 12.42 -14.01 -1.85
C VAL A 53 11.93 -13.05 -0.77
N ALA A 54 10.77 -12.40 -0.97
CA ALA A 54 10.16 -11.54 0.02
C ALA A 54 9.55 -12.36 1.18
N ASP A 55 9.43 -11.74 2.36
CA ASP A 55 8.69 -12.31 3.50
C ASP A 55 7.17 -12.13 3.35
N GLY A 56 6.74 -11.23 2.46
CA GLY A 56 5.34 -11.05 2.11
C GLY A 56 5.13 -10.11 0.94
N VAL A 57 3.98 -10.24 0.28
CA VAL A 57 3.60 -9.42 -0.89
C VAL A 57 2.29 -8.69 -0.61
N LEU A 58 2.27 -7.38 -0.86
CA LEU A 58 1.05 -6.58 -0.89
C LEU A 58 0.65 -6.31 -2.34
N VAL A 59 -0.58 -6.67 -2.72
CA VAL A 59 -1.21 -6.34 -4.00
C VAL A 59 -2.36 -5.37 -3.74
N ASN A 60 -2.21 -4.10 -4.12
CA ASN A 60 -3.23 -3.07 -3.96
C ASN A 60 -3.66 -2.47 -5.31
N LEU A 61 -4.97 -2.54 -5.59
CA LEU A 61 -5.56 -2.13 -6.88
C LEU A 61 -6.06 -0.68 -6.90
N GLY A 62 -5.42 0.23 -6.16
CA GLY A 62 -5.87 1.63 -6.02
C GLY A 62 -5.72 2.49 -7.27
N THR A 63 -4.66 2.32 -8.06
CA THR A 63 -4.42 3.00 -9.36
C THR A 63 -3.68 2.07 -10.34
N PRO A 64 -4.20 0.86 -10.62
CA PRO A 64 -3.50 -0.10 -11.46
C PRO A 64 -3.42 0.41 -12.90
N GLN A 65 -2.34 0.03 -13.56
CA GLN A 65 -2.08 0.16 -14.99
C GLN A 65 -1.76 -1.23 -15.56
N GLU A 66 -1.90 -1.44 -16.86
CA GLU A 66 -1.67 -2.76 -17.48
C GLU A 66 -0.31 -3.37 -17.12
N ALA A 67 0.77 -2.58 -17.15
CA ALA A 67 2.10 -3.03 -16.75
C ALA A 67 2.14 -3.48 -15.28
N THR A 68 1.62 -2.67 -14.36
CA THR A 68 1.57 -3.05 -12.93
C THR A 68 0.68 -4.27 -12.69
N VAL A 69 -0.39 -4.47 -13.47
CA VAL A 69 -1.22 -5.66 -13.40
C VAL A 69 -0.44 -6.89 -13.86
N ALA A 70 0.32 -6.80 -14.94
CA ALA A 70 1.22 -7.87 -15.37
C ALA A 70 2.24 -8.24 -14.28
N ALA A 71 2.83 -7.23 -13.62
CA ALA A 71 3.71 -7.44 -12.47
C ALA A 71 3.00 -8.12 -11.29
N MET A 72 1.76 -7.74 -10.98
CA MET A 72 0.94 -8.39 -9.95
C MET A 72 0.68 -9.87 -10.25
N HIS A 73 0.38 -10.22 -11.50
CA HIS A 73 0.22 -11.63 -11.89
C HIS A 73 1.53 -12.42 -11.70
N GLY A 74 2.65 -11.87 -12.17
CA GLY A 74 3.97 -12.49 -12.00
C GLY A 74 4.33 -12.70 -10.52
N ALA A 75 4.12 -11.67 -9.70
CA ALA A 75 4.39 -11.73 -8.27
C ALA A 75 3.48 -12.70 -7.53
N VAL A 76 2.17 -12.72 -7.77
CA VAL A 76 1.24 -13.66 -7.12
C VAL A 76 1.60 -15.11 -7.50
N SER A 77 1.89 -15.37 -8.77
CA SER A 77 2.31 -16.70 -9.23
C SER A 77 3.59 -17.17 -8.55
N ALA A 78 4.62 -16.31 -8.51
CA ALA A 78 5.90 -16.63 -7.88
C ALA A 78 5.80 -16.74 -6.35
N ALA A 79 5.03 -15.86 -5.69
CA ALA A 79 4.75 -15.92 -4.26
C ALA A 79 4.06 -17.22 -3.89
N ALA A 80 3.04 -17.63 -4.65
CA ALA A 80 2.36 -18.90 -4.44
C ALA A 80 3.37 -20.06 -4.55
N ALA A 81 4.17 -20.10 -5.62
CA ALA A 81 5.17 -21.15 -5.85
C ALA A 81 6.22 -21.25 -4.74
N ALA A 82 6.67 -20.11 -4.20
CA ALA A 82 7.64 -20.03 -3.11
C ALA A 82 7.03 -20.21 -1.70
N GLY A 83 5.70 -20.18 -1.59
CA GLY A 83 5.00 -20.16 -0.30
C GLY A 83 5.05 -18.81 0.43
N THR A 84 5.41 -17.74 -0.27
CA THR A 84 5.38 -16.37 0.27
C THR A 84 3.93 -15.94 0.48
N PRO A 85 3.52 -15.53 1.70
CA PRO A 85 2.17 -15.05 1.94
C PRO A 85 1.92 -13.72 1.21
N TRP A 86 0.75 -13.59 0.60
CA TRP A 86 0.36 -12.35 -0.08
C TRP A 86 -1.00 -11.82 0.40
N VAL A 87 -1.14 -10.50 0.34
CA VAL A 87 -2.32 -9.75 0.79
C VAL A 87 -2.95 -9.05 -0.40
N LEU A 88 -4.28 -9.17 -0.52
CA LEU A 88 -5.06 -8.46 -1.53
C LEU A 88 -5.80 -7.26 -0.91
N ASP A 89 -5.59 -6.07 -1.48
CA ASP A 89 -6.40 -4.87 -1.25
C ASP A 89 -7.13 -4.50 -2.56
N PRO A 90 -8.37 -4.97 -2.75
CA PRO A 90 -9.08 -4.92 -4.02
C PRO A 90 -9.77 -3.56 -4.24
N VAL A 91 -9.04 -2.46 -4.03
CA VAL A 91 -9.60 -1.09 -4.07
C VAL A 91 -10.45 -0.84 -5.32
N GLY A 92 -11.72 -0.51 -5.13
CA GLY A 92 -12.66 -0.22 -6.21
C GLY A 92 -13.31 -1.44 -6.86
N VAL A 93 -13.10 -2.66 -6.34
CA VAL A 93 -13.87 -3.85 -6.75
C VAL A 93 -15.37 -3.63 -6.55
N GLY A 94 -16.18 -4.15 -7.46
CA GLY A 94 -17.63 -3.95 -7.49
C GLY A 94 -18.08 -2.64 -8.11
N GLY A 95 -17.34 -1.55 -7.92
CA GLY A 95 -17.62 -0.24 -8.53
C GLY A 95 -16.97 -0.04 -9.90
N LEU A 96 -15.79 -0.63 -10.12
CA LEU A 96 -15.01 -0.46 -11.35
C LEU A 96 -14.84 -1.81 -12.06
N ALA A 97 -15.56 -1.99 -13.18
CA ALA A 97 -15.63 -3.27 -13.89
C ALA A 97 -14.26 -3.84 -14.27
N TRP A 98 -13.32 -3.00 -14.72
CA TRP A 98 -11.98 -3.46 -15.06
C TRP A 98 -11.21 -3.97 -13.84
N ARG A 99 -11.25 -3.26 -12.70
CA ARG A 99 -10.60 -3.72 -11.46
C ARG A 99 -11.23 -4.99 -10.92
N SER A 100 -12.55 -5.13 -11.04
CA SER A 100 -13.23 -6.38 -10.68
C SER A 100 -12.73 -7.57 -11.51
N ARG A 101 -12.49 -7.39 -12.82
CA ARG A 101 -11.90 -8.44 -13.66
C ARG A 101 -10.48 -8.78 -13.22
N VAL A 102 -9.63 -7.78 -12.96
CA VAL A 102 -8.28 -8.00 -12.45
C VAL A 102 -8.28 -8.82 -11.14
N VAL A 103 -9.20 -8.53 -10.21
CA VAL A 103 -9.34 -9.35 -8.98
C VAL A 103 -9.70 -10.80 -9.31
N VAL A 104 -10.67 -11.03 -10.19
CA VAL A 104 -11.05 -12.39 -10.62
C VAL A 104 -9.86 -13.10 -11.25
N ASP A 105 -9.14 -12.43 -12.14
CA ASP A 105 -8.01 -13.00 -12.85
C ASP A 105 -6.88 -13.34 -11.87
N LEU A 106 -6.52 -12.46 -10.93
CA LEU A 106 -5.50 -12.75 -9.90
C LEU A 106 -5.87 -13.98 -9.07
N LEU A 107 -7.14 -14.14 -8.70
CA LEU A 107 -7.62 -15.28 -7.91
C LEU A 107 -7.74 -16.57 -8.72
N ALA A 108 -7.92 -16.48 -10.05
CA ALA A 108 -7.93 -17.65 -10.93
C ALA A 108 -6.51 -18.18 -11.22
N HIS A 109 -5.53 -17.27 -11.33
CA HIS A 109 -4.11 -17.61 -11.58
C HIS A 109 -3.41 -18.17 -10.34
N ALA A 110 -3.99 -17.94 -9.17
CA ALA A 110 -3.70 -18.69 -7.97
C ALA A 110 -4.11 -20.17 -8.15
N SER A 111 -3.17 -20.99 -8.64
CA SER A 111 -3.39 -22.43 -8.89
C SER A 111 -3.99 -23.17 -7.68
N PRO A 112 -5.18 -23.80 -7.80
CA PRO A 112 -5.80 -24.55 -6.70
C PRO A 112 -5.00 -25.80 -6.27
N ALA A 113 -3.99 -26.20 -7.04
CA ALA A 113 -3.07 -27.29 -6.68
C ALA A 113 -1.97 -26.85 -5.69
N LEU A 114 -1.79 -25.54 -5.47
CA LEU A 114 -0.80 -25.00 -4.56
C LEU A 114 -1.45 -24.52 -3.26
N ALA A 115 -0.96 -25.02 -2.12
CA ALA A 115 -1.47 -24.69 -0.79
C ALA A 115 -1.44 -23.19 -0.44
N HIS A 116 -0.65 -22.38 -1.17
CA HIS A 116 -0.43 -20.95 -0.93
C HIS A 116 -0.91 -20.05 -2.07
N ALA A 117 -1.76 -20.57 -2.94
CA ALA A 117 -2.21 -19.82 -4.10
C ALA A 117 -3.18 -18.69 -3.72
N SER A 118 -4.09 -18.95 -2.77
CA SER A 118 -5.03 -17.93 -2.30
C SER A 118 -4.36 -16.85 -1.45
N PRO A 119 -4.88 -15.60 -1.44
CA PRO A 119 -4.34 -14.56 -0.58
C PRO A 119 -4.47 -14.98 0.89
N ALA A 120 -3.40 -14.78 1.66
CA ALA A 120 -3.38 -15.04 3.10
C ALA A 120 -4.32 -14.08 3.86
N LEU A 121 -4.50 -12.86 3.32
CA LEU A 121 -5.40 -11.85 3.85
C LEU A 121 -6.03 -11.05 2.72
N VAL A 122 -7.30 -10.69 2.88
CA VAL A 122 -7.97 -9.70 2.03
C VAL A 122 -8.43 -8.56 2.90
N ARG A 123 -8.02 -7.33 2.55
CA ARG A 123 -8.36 -6.12 3.28
C ARG A 123 -9.12 -5.19 2.35
N GLY A 124 -10.28 -4.73 2.77
CA GLY A 124 -11.12 -3.82 2.00
C GLY A 124 -12.23 -3.24 2.86
N ASN A 125 -12.93 -2.24 2.37
CA ASN A 125 -14.12 -1.74 3.02
C ASN A 125 -15.29 -2.75 2.89
N PRO A 126 -16.40 -2.61 3.65
CA PRO A 126 -17.49 -3.57 3.61
C PRO A 126 -18.06 -3.83 2.20
N SER A 127 -18.26 -2.78 1.39
CA SER A 127 -18.74 -2.94 0.01
C SER A 127 -17.76 -3.69 -0.88
N GLU A 128 -16.46 -3.43 -0.76
CA GLU A 128 -15.41 -4.13 -1.52
C GLU A 128 -15.33 -5.61 -1.12
N ILE A 129 -15.41 -5.92 0.19
CA ILE A 129 -15.40 -7.31 0.65
C ILE A 129 -16.67 -8.06 0.21
N LEU A 130 -17.82 -7.40 0.13
CA LEU A 130 -19.05 -8.00 -0.38
C LEU A 130 -18.99 -8.25 -1.89
N ALA A 131 -18.36 -7.36 -2.65
CA ALA A 131 -18.22 -7.49 -4.09
C ALA A 131 -17.07 -8.42 -4.51
N SER A 132 -16.07 -8.60 -3.64
CA SER A 132 -14.89 -9.43 -3.95
C SER A 132 -15.26 -10.92 -4.00
N PRO A 133 -14.88 -11.65 -5.06
CA PRO A 133 -15.22 -13.07 -5.22
C PRO A 133 -14.43 -14.00 -4.28
N VAL A 134 -13.50 -13.46 -3.47
CA VAL A 134 -12.65 -14.22 -2.53
C VAL A 134 -13.48 -15.07 -1.57
N GLY A 135 -14.61 -14.56 -1.07
CA GLY A 135 -15.46 -15.30 -0.13
C GLY A 135 -16.07 -16.58 -0.70
N ALA A 136 -16.21 -16.66 -2.04
CA ALA A 136 -16.63 -17.87 -2.74
C ALA A 136 -15.44 -18.75 -3.17
N ALA A 137 -14.26 -18.15 -3.38
CA ALA A 137 -13.07 -18.82 -3.90
C ALA A 137 -12.16 -19.43 -2.81
N VAL A 138 -12.18 -18.90 -1.57
CA VAL A 138 -11.23 -19.27 -0.51
C VAL A 138 -11.99 -19.70 0.75
N GLY A 139 -12.12 -21.01 0.95
CA GLY A 139 -12.71 -21.55 2.17
C GLY A 139 -11.90 -21.14 3.41
N GLY A 140 -12.51 -20.43 4.36
CA GLY A 140 -11.87 -20.12 5.66
C GLY A 140 -11.49 -18.66 5.91
N VAL A 141 -11.90 -17.71 5.07
CA VAL A 141 -11.67 -16.26 5.33
C VAL A 141 -12.42 -15.82 6.59
N ARG A 142 -11.68 -15.58 7.68
CA ARG A 142 -12.21 -14.91 8.87
C ARG A 142 -12.27 -13.41 8.62
N ARG A 143 -13.48 -12.83 8.65
CA ARG A 143 -13.67 -11.38 8.65
C ARG A 143 -13.21 -10.81 9.99
N ALA A 144 -12.11 -10.07 9.99
CA ALA A 144 -11.78 -9.20 11.11
C ALA A 144 -12.73 -7.99 11.09
N SER A 145 -13.42 -7.76 12.20
CA SER A 145 -14.26 -6.58 12.39
C SER A 145 -13.41 -5.32 12.47
N THR A 146 -13.97 -4.20 12.02
CA THR A 146 -13.37 -2.87 12.16
C THR A 146 -12.98 -2.63 13.61
N PRO A 147 -11.73 -2.21 13.94
CA PRO A 147 -11.42 -1.75 15.28
C PRO A 147 -12.36 -0.60 15.65
N PRO A 148 -12.77 -0.46 16.93
CA PRO A 148 -13.68 0.59 17.35
C PRO A 148 -13.15 1.94 16.89
N ARG A 149 -14.06 2.77 16.34
CA ARG A 149 -13.74 4.11 15.85
C ARG A 149 -13.04 4.88 16.98
N MET A 150 -11.76 5.16 16.80
CA MET A 150 -11.01 6.01 17.72
C MET A 150 -11.76 7.36 17.81
N PRO A 151 -12.01 7.89 19.02
CA PRO A 151 -12.62 9.20 19.15
C PRO A 151 -11.78 10.21 18.36
N SER A 152 -12.45 10.98 17.51
CA SER A 152 -11.80 12.04 16.75
C SER A 152 -11.28 13.09 17.74
N THR A 153 -9.98 13.08 18.00
CA THR A 153 -9.32 14.19 18.68
C THR A 153 -9.40 15.39 17.74
N PRO A 154 -10.00 16.52 18.14
CA PRO A 154 -9.98 17.72 17.31
C PRO A 154 -8.53 18.10 17.03
N ALA A 155 -8.23 18.38 15.77
CA ALA A 155 -6.92 18.83 15.33
C ALA A 155 -6.55 20.11 16.10
N GLY A 156 -5.59 20.01 17.01
CA GLY A 156 -5.08 21.17 17.74
C GLY A 156 -4.95 21.00 19.25
N ARG A 157 -4.23 19.98 19.74
CA ARG A 157 -3.40 20.13 20.93
C ARG A 157 -2.49 18.92 21.09
N TRP A 158 -1.19 19.14 20.94
CA TRP A 158 -0.18 18.20 21.40
C TRP A 158 0.04 18.47 22.91
N PRO A 159 0.00 17.45 23.79
CA PRO A 159 0.32 17.64 25.20
C PRO A 159 1.77 18.13 25.33
N GLY A 160 1.97 19.36 25.81
CA GLY A 160 3.29 19.99 25.95
C GLY A 160 3.54 21.21 25.05
N SER A 161 2.64 21.57 24.14
CA SER A 161 2.74 22.85 23.41
C SER A 161 2.16 24.01 24.24
N THR A 162 3.01 24.74 24.94
CA THR A 162 2.69 26.11 25.37
C THR A 162 2.81 27.04 24.18
N ALA A 163 1.70 27.63 23.75
CA ALA A 163 1.71 28.69 22.74
C ALA A 163 2.46 29.93 23.28
N PRO A 164 3.39 30.52 22.52
CA PRO A 164 3.99 31.79 22.92
C PRO A 164 2.93 32.90 22.87
N SER A 165 2.92 33.74 23.91
CA SER A 165 2.02 34.88 24.07
C SER A 165 2.15 35.86 22.90
N SER A 166 1.01 36.26 22.34
CA SER A 166 0.90 37.24 21.27
C SER A 166 1.47 38.60 21.68
N ARG A 167 2.49 39.06 20.93
CA ARG A 167 2.87 40.47 20.87
C ARG A 167 2.69 40.91 19.42
N SER A 168 1.68 41.73 19.17
CA SER A 168 1.40 42.32 17.85
C SER A 168 2.49 43.34 17.49
N PRO A 169 3.17 43.23 16.34
CA PRO A 169 3.88 44.36 15.75
C PRO A 169 2.98 45.11 14.77
N GLY A 170 3.12 46.44 14.78
CA GLY A 170 2.33 47.37 14.00
C GLY A 170 2.36 47.13 12.49
N ARG A 171 1.24 47.48 11.88
CA ARG A 171 0.98 47.48 10.44
C ARG A 171 1.95 48.44 9.76
N SER A 172 2.84 47.94 8.91
CA SER A 172 3.54 48.74 7.90
C SER A 172 3.29 48.11 6.54
N THR A 173 2.78 48.93 5.63
CA THR A 173 2.38 48.59 4.27
C THR A 173 3.55 48.71 3.32
N THR A 174 4.05 47.60 2.81
CA THR A 174 4.84 47.56 1.57
C THR A 174 4.58 46.23 0.84
N SER A 175 3.99 46.30 -0.34
CA SER A 175 3.82 45.16 -1.26
C SER A 175 5.17 44.68 -1.82
N PRO A 176 5.31 43.38 -2.09
CA PRO A 176 6.13 42.94 -3.21
C PRO A 176 5.37 42.01 -4.17
N THR A 177 5.69 42.21 -5.43
CA THR A 177 5.31 41.50 -6.66
C THR A 177 5.60 40.00 -6.65
N ALA A 178 4.78 39.24 -7.40
CA ALA A 178 4.86 37.79 -7.63
C ALA A 178 6.16 37.34 -8.36
N PRO A 179 6.54 36.05 -8.27
CA PRO A 179 7.90 35.58 -8.56
C PRO A 179 8.18 35.29 -10.04
N GLY A 180 9.38 35.68 -10.50
CA GLY A 180 9.96 35.30 -11.78
C GLY A 180 10.51 33.88 -11.75
N TRP A 181 10.16 33.11 -12.78
CA TRP A 181 10.66 31.77 -13.07
C TRP A 181 12.03 31.87 -13.75
N CYS A 182 13.06 31.24 -13.18
CA CYS A 182 14.34 30.89 -13.83
C CYS A 182 14.49 29.38 -13.64
N GLY A 183 14.75 28.52 -14.62
CA GLY A 183 15.52 28.65 -15.85
C GLY A 183 16.55 27.51 -15.81
N TRP A 184 16.30 26.44 -16.56
CA TRP A 184 17.20 25.28 -16.65
C TRP A 184 18.45 25.65 -17.47
N PRO A 185 19.68 25.36 -17.03
CA PRO A 185 20.86 25.56 -17.86
C PRO A 185 21.04 24.41 -18.86
N THR A 186 21.03 24.76 -20.14
CA THR A 186 21.67 24.00 -21.22
C THR A 186 23.18 24.25 -21.21
N ALA A 187 23.98 23.20 -21.11
CA ALA A 187 25.35 23.16 -21.61
C ALA A 187 25.85 21.69 -21.63
N ILE A 188 25.96 21.12 -22.83
CA ILE A 188 26.93 20.05 -23.11
C ILE A 188 27.59 20.45 -24.42
N ASP A 189 28.78 21.04 -24.31
CA ASP A 189 29.81 21.00 -25.34
C ASP A 189 30.72 19.80 -25.00
N GLY A 190 31.04 18.99 -26.01
CA GLY A 190 31.91 17.82 -25.93
C GLY A 190 31.76 16.91 -27.13
#